data_AF-A0A1C3NS92-F1
#
_entry.id   AF-A0A1C3NS92-F1
#
_cell.length_a   1.000
_cell.length_b   1.000
_cell.length_c   1.000
_cell.angle_alpha   90.00
_cell.angle_beta   90.00
_cell.angle_gamma   90.00
#
_symmetry.space_group_name_H-M   'P 1'
#
loop_
_entity.id
_entity.type
_entity.pdbx_description
1 polymer ?
#
loop_
_entity_poly.entity_id
_entity_poly.type
_entity_poly.pdbx_seq_one_letter_code
_entity_poly.pdbx_strand_id
1 'polypeptide(L)'
;MPEHIHELHPLCTLFPRLASAQFDTLREDIAANGLRHPIVLLDGMVLDGGNRYRACVEAGVEPTFTEFTGGNIVSFVLSSNLHRRHLSAGQQAAIVASAQDWAKAQTIWGNGSNQYAANEQRCNVAPLQTVESRAAQAGASVRTQKMADKVAKADSHFCSGLSGQQPPQEALP
;
A
#
# COMPACT_ATOMS: atom_id res chain seq x y z
N MET A 1 -13.03 24.99 3.57
CA MET A 1 -12.10 24.36 2.62
C MET A 1 -12.65 22.97 2.33
N PRO A 2 -12.77 22.51 1.08
CA PRO A 2 -13.36 21.20 0.84
C PRO A 2 -12.45 20.14 1.47
N GLU A 3 -12.98 19.41 2.44
CA GLU A 3 -12.36 18.23 3.04
C GLU A 3 -12.24 17.17 1.96
N HIS A 4 -11.11 17.14 1.24
CA HIS A 4 -10.86 16.05 0.31
C HIS A 4 -10.59 14.77 1.11
N ILE A 5 -11.59 13.90 1.11
CA ILE A 5 -11.45 12.55 1.64
C ILE A 5 -10.62 11.76 0.62
N HIS A 6 -9.41 11.39 1.02
CA HIS A 6 -8.54 10.55 0.21
C HIS A 6 -8.83 9.08 0.49
N GLU A 7 -9.09 8.32 -0.58
CA GLU A 7 -9.23 6.87 -0.49
C GLU A 7 -7.88 6.20 -0.19
N LEU A 8 -7.93 5.01 0.40
CA LEU A 8 -6.71 4.24 0.63
C LEU A 8 -6.31 3.51 -0.64
N HIS A 9 -5.04 3.64 -1.01
CA HIS A 9 -4.50 2.83 -2.08
C HIS A 9 -4.55 1.34 -1.69
N PRO A 10 -4.86 0.41 -2.60
CA PRO A 10 -5.03 -1.00 -2.27
C PRO A 10 -3.83 -1.62 -1.56
N LEU A 11 -2.61 -1.26 -1.95
CA LEU A 11 -1.39 -1.70 -1.25
C LEU A 11 -1.31 -1.22 0.21
N CYS A 12 -1.84 -0.03 0.53
CA CYS A 12 -1.92 0.45 1.91
C CYS A 12 -2.87 -0.41 2.76
N THR A 13 -3.93 -0.96 2.15
CA THR A 13 -4.93 -1.78 2.83
C THR A 13 -4.44 -3.18 3.21
N LEU A 14 -3.33 -3.65 2.60
CA LEU A 14 -2.71 -4.93 2.95
C LEU A 14 -2.21 -4.97 4.40
N PHE A 15 -1.95 -3.81 5.00
CA PHE A 15 -1.48 -3.73 6.37
C PHE A 15 -2.64 -3.55 7.34
N PRO A 16 -2.68 -4.32 8.43
CA PRO A 16 -3.68 -4.14 9.47
C PRO A 16 -3.68 -2.71 10.03
N ARG A 17 -4.88 -2.22 10.33
CA ARG A 17 -5.08 -0.99 11.09
C ARG A 17 -4.51 -1.13 12.51
N LEU A 18 -4.10 -0.01 13.10
CA LEU A 18 -3.69 -0.01 14.50
C LEU A 18 -4.88 -0.40 15.39
N ALA A 19 -4.60 -1.19 16.41
CA ALA A 19 -5.56 -1.48 17.48
C ALA A 19 -5.94 -0.18 18.19
N SER A 20 -7.16 -0.11 18.75
CA SER A 20 -7.73 1.13 19.30
C SER A 20 -6.78 1.85 20.25
N ALA A 21 -6.21 1.17 21.26
CA ALA A 21 -5.29 1.79 22.21
C ALA A 21 -4.03 2.40 21.55
N GLN A 22 -3.42 1.69 20.58
CA GLN A 22 -2.25 2.23 19.85
C GLN A 22 -2.63 3.39 18.93
N PHE A 23 -3.83 3.34 18.37
CA PHE A 23 -4.36 4.40 17.54
C PHE A 23 -4.69 5.65 18.37
N ASP A 24 -5.28 5.49 19.56
CA ASP A 24 -5.60 6.58 20.47
C ASP A 24 -4.32 7.31 20.88
N THR A 25 -3.25 6.59 21.20
CA THR A 25 -1.93 7.18 21.46
C THR A 25 -1.40 7.96 20.25
N LEU A 26 -1.54 7.44 19.03
CA LEU A 26 -1.12 8.14 17.81
C LEU A 26 -1.95 9.42 17.57
N ARG A 27 -3.26 9.34 17.81
CA ARG A 27 -4.18 10.48 17.67
C ARG A 27 -3.86 11.58 18.67
N GLU A 28 -3.60 11.22 19.93
CA GLU A 28 -3.19 12.16 20.98
C GLU A 28 -1.84 12.81 20.67
N ASP A 29 -0.85 12.04 20.19
CA ASP A 29 0.43 12.59 19.76
C ASP A 29 0.27 13.59 18.61
N ILE A 30 -0.56 13.27 17.61
CA ILE A 30 -0.85 14.18 16.49
C ILE A 30 -1.61 15.42 16.96
N ALA A 31 -2.56 15.29 17.90
CA ALA A 31 -3.28 16.42 18.46
C ALA A 31 -2.35 17.38 19.21
N ALA A 32 -1.37 16.85 19.94
CA ALA A 32 -0.42 17.65 20.72
C ALA A 32 0.72 18.25 19.90
N ASN A 33 1.24 17.48 18.93
CA ASN A 33 2.49 17.80 18.22
C ASN A 33 2.30 18.11 16.73
N GLY A 34 1.11 17.90 16.18
CA GLY A 34 0.85 17.93 14.75
C GLY A 34 1.40 16.73 13.99
N LEU A 35 1.17 16.69 12.68
CA LEU A 35 1.71 15.64 11.80
C LEU A 35 3.20 15.88 11.50
N ARG A 36 4.06 14.97 11.97
CA ARG A 36 5.53 15.05 11.74
C ARG A 36 5.99 14.45 10.42
N HIS A 37 5.32 13.38 9.98
CA HIS A 37 5.67 12.66 8.76
C HIS A 37 4.50 12.73 7.79
N PRO A 38 4.70 13.30 6.58
CA PRO A 38 3.61 13.49 5.64
C PRO A 38 2.97 12.16 5.24
N ILE A 39 1.74 12.26 4.76
CA ILE A 39 0.99 11.17 4.15
C ILE A 39 1.41 11.10 2.68
N VAL A 40 1.82 9.92 2.24
CA VAL A 40 2.28 9.74 0.87
C VAL A 40 1.09 9.40 0.00
N LEU A 41 0.88 10.19 -1.05
CA LEU A 41 -0.16 9.96 -2.04
C LEU A 41 0.41 9.32 -3.31
N LEU A 42 -0.44 8.58 -4.01
CA LEU A 42 -0.21 8.11 -5.37
C LEU A 42 -1.52 8.25 -6.13
N ASP A 43 -1.50 9.05 -7.18
CA ASP A 43 -2.67 9.31 -8.05
C ASP A 43 -3.92 9.70 -7.23
N GLY A 44 -3.73 10.53 -6.19
CA GLY A 44 -4.79 11.01 -5.29
C GLY A 44 -5.19 10.06 -4.16
N MET A 45 -4.64 8.84 -4.10
CA MET A 45 -4.92 7.85 -3.06
C MET A 45 -3.80 7.75 -2.02
N VAL A 46 -4.12 7.43 -0.76
CA VAL A 46 -3.14 7.25 0.31
C VAL A 46 -2.33 5.97 0.12
N LEU A 47 -1.07 6.11 -0.25
CA LEU A 47 -0.11 5.02 -0.43
C LEU A 47 0.59 4.62 0.88
N ASP A 48 0.97 5.60 1.71
CA ASP A 48 1.53 5.38 3.04
C ASP A 48 0.97 6.39 4.06
N GLY A 49 0.79 5.94 5.30
CA GLY A 49 0.33 6.80 6.38
C GLY A 49 -1.18 6.77 6.60
N GLY A 50 -1.91 5.75 6.13
CA GLY A 50 -3.37 5.66 6.32
C GLY A 50 -3.85 5.77 7.78
N ASN A 51 -3.05 5.34 8.77
CA ASN A 51 -3.39 5.56 10.19
C ASN A 51 -3.12 7.00 10.63
N ARG A 52 -2.08 7.65 10.10
CA ARG A 52 -1.80 9.07 10.35
C ARG A 52 -2.88 9.95 9.74
N TYR A 53 -3.30 9.65 8.51
CA TYR A 53 -4.42 10.34 7.87
C TYR A 53 -5.69 10.26 8.71
N ARG A 54 -6.10 9.05 9.12
CA ARG A 54 -7.26 8.87 10.01
C ARG A 54 -7.10 9.64 11.33
N ALA A 55 -5.92 9.58 11.95
CA ALA A 55 -5.64 10.29 13.20
C ALA A 55 -5.69 11.83 13.04
N CYS A 56 -5.17 12.38 11.94
CA CYS A 56 -5.28 13.80 11.60
C CYS A 56 -6.74 14.24 11.51
N VAL A 57 -7.56 13.48 10.76
CA VAL A 57 -9.00 13.75 10.61
C VAL A 57 -9.71 13.71 11.97
N GLU A 58 -9.49 12.66 12.77
CA GLU A 58 -10.13 12.53 14.09
C GLU A 58 -9.62 13.55 15.13
N ALA A 59 -8.39 14.03 14.99
CA ALA A 59 -7.82 15.06 15.86
C ALA A 59 -8.14 16.49 15.41
N GLY A 60 -8.74 16.69 14.23
CA GLY A 60 -8.96 18.02 13.64
C GLY A 60 -7.65 18.73 13.24
N VAL A 61 -6.59 17.97 12.96
CA VAL A 61 -5.28 18.47 12.55
C VAL A 61 -5.17 18.38 11.03
N GLU A 62 -4.82 19.48 10.37
CA GLU A 62 -4.66 19.51 8.91
C GLU A 62 -3.53 18.55 8.47
N PRO A 63 -3.82 17.54 7.64
CA PRO A 63 -2.82 16.61 7.15
C PRO A 63 -1.92 17.27 6.10
N THR A 64 -0.63 16.95 6.15
CA THR A 64 0.34 17.29 5.09
C THR A 64 0.55 16.10 4.18
N PHE A 65 0.55 16.36 2.87
CA PHE A 65 0.67 15.33 1.84
C PHE A 65 1.97 15.49 1.04
N THR A 66 2.42 14.39 0.46
CA THR A 66 3.53 14.38 -0.49
C THR A 66 3.25 13.33 -1.56
N GLU A 67 3.38 13.71 -2.83
CA GLU A 67 3.19 12.77 -3.94
C GLU A 67 4.37 11.79 -4.04
N PHE A 68 4.07 10.54 -4.36
CA PHE A 68 5.07 9.54 -4.67
C PHE A 68 5.66 9.83 -6.06
N THR A 69 6.88 10.40 -6.09
CA THR A 69 7.48 10.94 -7.31
C THR A 69 8.25 9.94 -8.17
N GLY A 70 8.46 8.69 -7.71
CA GLY A 70 9.07 7.67 -8.57
C GLY A 70 9.69 6.48 -7.85
N GLY A 71 10.05 5.49 -8.65
CA GLY A 71 10.58 4.21 -8.19
C GLY A 71 9.51 3.13 -8.12
N ASN A 72 9.86 2.02 -7.48
CA ASN A 72 9.00 0.86 -7.36
C ASN A 72 8.02 1.02 -6.20
N ILE A 73 6.72 1.08 -6.52
CA ILE A 73 5.63 1.29 -5.56
C ILE A 73 5.59 0.14 -4.54
N VAL A 74 5.70 -1.10 -5.01
CA VAL A 74 5.66 -2.30 -4.15
C VAL A 74 6.83 -2.30 -3.16
N SER A 75 8.04 -2.07 -3.65
CA SER A 75 9.23 -1.99 -2.81
C SER A 75 9.13 -0.86 -1.79
N PHE A 76 8.61 0.30 -2.19
CA PHE A 76 8.38 1.42 -1.27
C PHE A 76 7.42 1.06 -0.15
N VAL A 77 6.26 0.50 -0.49
CA VAL A 77 5.23 0.15 0.49
C VAL A 77 5.73 -0.95 1.44
N LEU A 78 6.33 -2.01 0.91
CA LEU A 78 6.84 -3.13 1.70
C LEU A 78 7.96 -2.67 2.66
N SER A 79 8.97 -1.94 2.16
CA SER A 79 10.08 -1.46 3.00
C SER A 79 9.62 -0.46 4.07
N SER A 80 8.68 0.41 3.74
CA SER A 80 8.15 1.42 4.67
C SER A 80 7.30 0.81 5.78
N ASN A 81 6.73 -0.38 5.59
CA ASN A 81 5.68 -0.90 6.46
C ASN A 81 5.95 -2.27 7.09
N LEU A 82 6.74 -3.16 6.48
CA LEU A 82 6.99 -4.51 6.99
C LEU A 82 7.77 -4.51 8.31
N HIS A 83 8.71 -3.59 8.47
CA HIS A 83 9.57 -3.51 9.66
C HIS A 83 8.96 -2.70 10.80
N ARG A 84 7.96 -1.86 10.52
CA ARG A 84 7.37 -0.93 11.51
C ARG A 84 6.29 -1.55 12.38
N ARG A 85 5.73 -2.70 11.99
CA ARG A 85 4.65 -3.38 12.71
C ARG A 85 5.18 -4.71 13.26
N HIS A 86 4.78 -5.07 14.48
CA HIS A 86 5.03 -6.38 15.07
C HIS A 86 4.16 -7.46 14.39
N LEU A 87 4.28 -7.59 13.08
CA LEU A 87 3.61 -8.61 12.30
C LEU A 87 4.35 -9.93 12.54
N SER A 88 3.59 -11.00 12.68
CA SER A 88 4.17 -12.34 12.67
C SER A 88 4.79 -12.64 11.30
N ALA A 89 5.78 -13.51 11.24
CA ALA A 89 6.41 -13.93 9.98
C ALA A 89 5.38 -14.45 8.96
N GLY A 90 4.30 -15.09 9.40
CA GLY A 90 3.20 -15.52 8.53
C GLY A 90 2.41 -14.34 7.92
N GLN A 91 2.12 -13.30 8.71
CA GLN A 91 1.45 -12.10 8.22
C GLN A 91 2.34 -11.31 7.25
N GLN A 92 3.64 -11.20 7.54
CA GLN A 92 4.60 -10.57 6.63
C GLN A 92 4.67 -11.32 5.29
N ALA A 93 4.74 -12.66 5.33
CA ALA A 93 4.74 -13.48 4.13
C ALA A 93 3.46 -13.33 3.29
N ALA A 94 2.30 -13.26 3.94
CA ALA A 94 1.01 -13.02 3.29
C ALA A 94 0.95 -11.65 2.60
N ILE A 95 1.41 -10.59 3.28
CA ILE A 95 1.46 -9.24 2.69
C ILE A 95 2.37 -9.19 1.47
N VAL A 96 3.56 -9.81 1.54
CA VAL A 96 4.49 -9.86 0.41
C VAL A 96 3.88 -10.63 -0.77
N ALA A 97 3.18 -11.74 -0.52
CA ALA A 97 2.49 -12.49 -1.56
C ALA A 97 1.37 -11.65 -2.22
N SER A 98 0.50 -11.02 -1.44
CA SER A 98 -0.57 -10.17 -1.97
C SER A 98 -0.06 -8.95 -2.73
N ALA A 99 1.03 -8.33 -2.28
CA ALA A 99 1.65 -7.21 -2.98
C ALA A 99 2.27 -7.64 -4.32
N GLN A 100 2.85 -8.84 -4.39
CA GLN A 100 3.34 -9.41 -5.64
C GLN A 100 2.19 -9.67 -6.63
N ASP A 101 1.09 -10.26 -6.17
CA ASP A 101 -0.04 -10.59 -7.04
C ASP A 101 -0.74 -9.33 -7.56
N TRP A 102 -0.90 -8.30 -6.73
CA TRP A 102 -1.39 -6.99 -7.17
C TRP A 102 -0.54 -6.41 -8.30
N ALA A 103 0.79 -6.44 -8.16
CA ALA A 103 1.69 -5.86 -9.15
C ALA A 103 1.75 -6.66 -10.46
N LYS A 104 1.64 -8.00 -10.39
CA LYS A 104 1.44 -8.82 -11.59
C LYS A 104 0.14 -8.49 -12.30
N ALA A 105 -0.96 -8.33 -11.56
CA ALA A 105 -2.24 -7.96 -12.15
C ALA A 105 -2.15 -6.62 -12.89
N GLN A 106 -1.47 -5.62 -12.32
CA GLN A 106 -1.24 -4.34 -13.01
C GLN A 106 -0.40 -4.46 -14.28
N THR A 107 0.53 -5.41 -14.32
CA THR A 107 1.38 -5.67 -15.50
C THR A 107 0.61 -6.39 -16.61
N ILE A 108 -0.28 -7.32 -16.25
CA ILE A 108 -1.04 -8.15 -17.21
C ILE A 108 -2.19 -7.38 -17.86
N TRP A 109 -2.83 -6.45 -17.14
CA TRP A 109 -4.01 -5.70 -17.59
C TRP A 109 -3.70 -4.27 -18.05
N GLY A 110 -2.45 -4.00 -18.44
CA GLY A 110 -2.06 -2.70 -18.99
C GLY A 110 -2.84 -2.37 -20.27
N ASN A 111 -3.77 -1.42 -20.16
CA ASN A 111 -4.58 -0.82 -21.22
C ASN A 111 -3.75 -0.59 -22.50
N GLY A 112 -4.28 -1.00 -23.66
CA GLY A 112 -3.61 -1.10 -24.96
C GLY A 112 -3.14 0.20 -25.64
N SER A 113 -2.51 1.12 -24.91
CA SER A 113 -1.93 2.35 -25.47
C SER A 113 -0.67 2.75 -24.72
N ASN A 114 0.51 2.52 -25.33
CA ASN A 114 1.84 3.11 -25.11
C ASN A 114 2.33 3.53 -23.68
N GLN A 115 1.71 3.08 -22.58
CA GLN A 115 2.15 3.35 -21.19
C GLN A 115 2.98 2.20 -20.58
N TYR A 116 3.45 1.26 -21.41
CA TYR A 116 4.15 0.05 -20.96
C TYR A 116 5.40 0.36 -20.12
N ALA A 117 6.27 1.29 -20.56
CA ALA A 117 7.54 1.57 -19.88
C ALA A 117 7.37 2.25 -18.51
N ALA A 118 6.37 3.13 -18.35
CA ALA A 118 6.17 3.87 -17.11
C ALA A 118 5.54 2.99 -16.01
N ASN A 119 4.63 2.09 -16.37
CA ASN A 119 3.99 1.17 -15.43
C ASN A 119 4.92 0.00 -15.05
N GLU A 120 5.70 -0.52 -16.01
CA GLU A 120 6.67 -1.59 -15.78
C GLU A 120 7.73 -1.19 -14.74
N GLN A 121 8.24 0.05 -14.81
CA GLN A 121 9.19 0.57 -13.83
C GLN A 121 8.55 0.77 -12.44
N ARG A 122 7.29 1.23 -12.39
CA ARG A 122 6.56 1.53 -11.15
C ARG A 122 6.11 0.28 -10.39
N CYS A 123 5.73 -0.79 -11.09
CA CYS A 123 5.20 -2.03 -10.52
C CYS A 123 6.13 -3.24 -10.69
N ASN A 124 7.42 -3.03 -10.95
CA ASN A 124 8.38 -4.09 -11.23
C ASN A 124 8.42 -5.17 -10.11
N VAL A 125 8.02 -6.40 -10.44
CA VAL A 125 8.06 -7.54 -9.50
C VAL A 125 9.36 -8.36 -9.57
N ALA A 126 10.35 -7.96 -10.38
CA ALA A 126 11.65 -8.64 -10.49
C ALA A 126 12.28 -8.97 -9.13
N PRO A 127 12.27 -8.08 -8.12
CA PRO A 127 12.81 -8.38 -6.79
C PRO A 127 12.03 -9.46 -6.02
N LEU A 128 10.80 -9.81 -6.44
CA LEU A 128 9.90 -10.74 -5.76
C LEU A 128 9.58 -11.99 -6.60
N GLN A 129 10.36 -12.28 -7.64
CA GLN A 129 10.10 -13.39 -8.57
C GLN A 129 10.26 -14.76 -7.89
N THR A 130 11.34 -14.95 -7.14
CA THR A 130 11.62 -16.21 -6.46
C THR A 130 10.94 -16.28 -5.10
N VAL A 131 10.66 -17.51 -4.64
CA VAL A 131 10.10 -17.72 -3.30
C VAL A 131 11.10 -17.26 -2.23
N GLU A 132 12.39 -17.47 -2.50
CA GLU A 132 13.51 -17.10 -1.65
C GLU A 132 13.59 -15.58 -1.46
N SER A 133 13.46 -14.81 -2.54
CA SER A 133 13.44 -13.35 -2.45
C SER A 133 12.21 -12.82 -1.72
N ARG A 134 11.03 -13.43 -1.93
CA ARG A 134 9.82 -13.08 -1.15
C ARG A 134 9.99 -13.39 0.33
N ALA A 135 10.50 -14.57 0.66
CA ALA A 135 10.75 -14.99 2.04
C ALA A 135 11.74 -14.05 2.73
N ALA A 136 12.83 -13.68 2.04
CA ALA A 136 13.81 -12.70 2.54
C ALA A 136 13.17 -11.32 2.76
N GLN A 137 12.38 -10.83 1.81
CA GLN A 137 11.68 -9.55 1.94
C GLN A 137 10.70 -9.54 3.11
N ALA A 138 10.01 -10.67 3.34
CA ALA A 138 9.08 -10.85 4.44
C ALA A 138 9.77 -11.09 5.79
N GLY A 139 11.07 -11.41 5.82
CA GLY A 139 11.74 -11.90 7.05
C GLY A 139 11.19 -13.26 7.53
N ALA A 140 10.66 -14.07 6.61
CA ALA A 140 9.99 -15.34 6.92
C ALA A 140 10.76 -16.55 6.36
N SER A 141 10.43 -17.75 6.83
CA SER A 141 10.99 -18.98 6.26
C SER A 141 10.42 -19.25 4.85
N VAL A 142 11.21 -19.91 3.98
CA VAL A 142 10.75 -20.32 2.64
C VAL A 142 9.48 -21.18 2.72
N ARG A 143 9.37 -22.07 3.73
CA ARG A 143 8.16 -22.88 3.95
C ARG A 143 6.94 -22.00 4.21
N THR A 144 7.09 -21.02 5.10
CA THR A 144 6.04 -20.05 5.44
C THR A 144 5.62 -19.26 4.19
N GLN A 145 6.58 -18.82 3.39
CA GLN A 145 6.29 -18.08 2.16
C GLN A 145 5.52 -18.93 1.15
N LYS A 146 5.88 -20.21 0.95
CA LYS A 146 5.13 -21.12 0.06
C LYS A 146 3.69 -21.31 0.51
N MET A 147 3.44 -21.35 1.82
CA MET A 147 2.08 -21.42 2.35
C MET A 147 1.31 -20.13 2.08
N ALA A 148 1.92 -18.97 2.31
CA ALA A 148 1.33 -17.67 2.00
C ALA A 148 1.01 -17.50 0.50
N ASP A 149 1.94 -17.85 -0.39
CA ASP A 149 1.75 -17.82 -1.85
C ASP A 149 0.57 -18.71 -2.28
N LYS A 150 0.34 -19.84 -1.60
CA LYS A 150 -0.79 -20.74 -1.88
C LYS A 150 -2.13 -20.11 -1.46
N VAL A 151 -2.14 -19.42 -0.32
CA VAL A 151 -3.34 -18.71 0.18
C VAL A 151 -3.67 -17.54 -0.73
N ALA A 152 -2.70 -16.70 -1.10
CA ALA A 152 -2.92 -15.57 -2.00
C ALA A 152 -3.51 -15.99 -3.36
N LYS A 153 -3.03 -17.12 -3.91
CA LYS A 153 -3.60 -17.71 -5.14
C LYS A 153 -5.03 -18.20 -4.97
N ALA A 154 -5.39 -18.72 -3.80
CA ALA A 154 -6.74 -19.20 -3.51
C ALA A 154 -7.72 -18.02 -3.31
N ASP A 155 -7.26 -16.95 -2.67
CA ASP A 155 -8.03 -15.74 -2.36
C ASP A 155 -7.92 -14.67 -3.48
N SER A 156 -7.93 -15.08 -4.76
CA SER A 156 -7.76 -14.17 -5.90
C SER A 156 -8.87 -13.09 -6.04
N HIS A 157 -9.92 -13.17 -5.23
CA HIS A 157 -10.99 -12.17 -5.13
C HIS A 157 -10.50 -10.75 -4.79
N PHE A 158 -9.29 -10.59 -4.22
CA PHE A 158 -8.73 -9.27 -3.92
C PHE A 158 -8.21 -8.52 -5.17
N CYS A 159 -7.81 -9.24 -6.23
CA CYS A 159 -7.25 -8.62 -7.44
C CYS A 159 -8.32 -8.18 -8.46
N SER A 160 -9.50 -8.81 -8.49
CA SER A 160 -10.54 -8.52 -9.49
C SER A 160 -11.40 -7.29 -9.17
N GLY A 161 -11.39 -6.79 -7.93
CA GLY A 161 -12.19 -5.63 -7.50
C GLY A 161 -11.57 -4.26 -7.74
N LEU A 162 -10.32 -4.18 -8.23
CA LEU A 162 -9.54 -2.94 -8.30
C LEU A 162 -9.44 -2.33 -9.71
N SER A 163 -10.04 -2.97 -10.71
CA SER A 163 -9.90 -2.61 -12.13
C SER A 163 -10.95 -1.62 -12.65
N GLY A 164 -11.54 -0.77 -11.79
CA GLY A 164 -12.83 -0.14 -12.12
C GLY A 164 -13.03 1.34 -11.76
N GLN A 165 -12.04 2.11 -11.34
CA GLN A 165 -12.23 3.56 -11.18
C GLN A 165 -11.41 4.34 -12.20
N GLN A 166 -12.10 4.67 -13.29
CA GLN A 166 -11.71 5.67 -14.28
C GLN A 166 -11.45 7.00 -13.55
N PRO A 167 -10.35 7.72 -13.85
CA PRO A 167 -10.15 9.04 -13.27
C PRO A 167 -11.36 9.92 -13.60
N PRO A 168 -11.83 10.78 -12.68
CA PRO A 168 -12.87 11.74 -12.99
C PRO A 168 -12.41 12.53 -14.21
N GLN A 169 -13.19 12.46 -15.29
CA GLN A 169 -12.92 13.27 -16.47
C GLN A 169 -12.98 14.73 -16.03
N GLU A 170 -11.86 15.42 -16.10
CA GLU A 170 -11.79 16.88 -16.00
C GLU A 170 -12.77 17.45 -17.02
N ALA A 171 -13.90 17.95 -16.53
CA ALA A 171 -14.71 18.92 -17.24
C ALA A 171 -13.93 20.24 -17.23
N LEU A 172 -13.09 20.43 -18.25
CA LEU A 172 -12.59 21.75 -18.61
C LEU A 172 -13.62 22.43 -19.53
N PRO A 173 -13.74 23.77 -19.44
CA PRO A 173 -14.95 24.55 -19.71
C PRO A 173 -15.41 24.62 -21.17
#